data_AF-A0A8C2BFV4-F1
#
_entry.id   AF-A0A8C2BFV4-F1
#
_cell.length_a   1.000
_cell.length_b   1.000
_cell.length_c   1.000
_cell.angle_alpha   90.00
_cell.angle_beta   90.00
_cell.angle_gamma   90.00
#
_symmetry.space_group_name_H-M   'P 1'
#
loop_
_entity.id
_entity.type
_entity.pdbx_description
1 polymer ?
#
loop_
_entity_poly.entity_id
_entity_poly.type
_entity_poly.pdbx_seq_one_letter_code
_entity_poly.pdbx_strand_id
1 'polypeptide(L)'
;MRTLHRLKLMSSPSLSDLGRSERSALDDRNNQQHRAGANATWNSIHNAVIAVFQRKDLGENELYVLNEGVRQLLKTELGSFFTEYLQNQLLTKGMVILRDKIHFYEEAAGFSGRNVGLLLL
;
A
#
# COMPACT_ATOMS: atom_id res chain seq x y z
N MET A 1 36.29 58.99 -16.49
CA MET A 1 36.13 57.86 -15.56
C MET A 1 35.69 56.65 -16.35
N ARG A 2 36.52 55.60 -16.44
CA ARG A 2 36.17 54.31 -17.06
C ARG A 2 36.41 53.22 -16.01
N THR A 3 35.35 52.56 -15.57
CA THR A 3 35.38 51.49 -14.56
C THR A 3 35.65 50.16 -15.25
N LEU A 4 36.78 49.51 -14.94
CA LEU A 4 37.10 48.17 -15.40
C LEU A 4 36.34 47.15 -14.55
N HIS A 5 35.34 46.50 -15.14
CA HIS A 5 34.63 45.38 -14.52
C HIS A 5 35.55 44.16 -14.47
N ARG A 6 35.89 43.72 -13.26
CA ARG A 6 36.63 42.49 -12.96
C ARG A 6 35.79 41.28 -13.40
N LEU A 7 36.12 40.67 -14.53
CA LEU A 7 35.60 39.35 -14.90
C LEU A 7 36.01 38.35 -13.81
N LYS A 8 35.01 37.84 -13.09
CA LYS A 8 35.19 36.77 -12.11
C LYS A 8 35.33 35.47 -12.89
N LEU A 9 36.57 35.04 -13.11
CA LEU A 9 36.90 33.70 -13.59
C LEU A 9 36.25 32.70 -12.63
N MET A 10 35.18 32.05 -13.08
CA MET A 10 34.55 30.95 -12.35
C MET A 10 35.57 29.81 -12.29
N SER A 11 35.87 29.36 -11.08
CA SER A 11 36.75 28.23 -10.78
C SER A 11 36.23 26.98 -11.49
N SER A 12 37.09 26.33 -12.28
CA SER A 12 36.81 25.02 -12.88
C SER A 12 36.45 24.00 -11.80
N PRO A 13 35.32 23.28 -11.91
CA PRO A 13 35.05 22.14 -11.02
C PRO A 13 36.12 21.07 -11.26
N SER A 14 36.72 20.57 -10.19
CA SER A 14 37.72 19.49 -10.24
C SER A 14 37.05 18.18 -10.67
N LEU A 15 37.72 17.33 -11.46
CA LEU A 15 37.20 16.02 -11.85
C LEU A 15 36.73 15.16 -10.65
N SER A 16 37.27 15.42 -9.47
CA SER A 16 36.89 14.77 -8.21
C SER A 16 35.47 15.11 -7.74
N ASP A 17 34.93 16.29 -8.08
CA ASP A 17 33.57 16.71 -7.70
C ASP A 17 32.50 16.05 -8.57
N LEU A 18 32.82 15.75 -9.85
CA LEU A 18 31.91 15.04 -10.75
C LEU A 18 31.66 13.59 -10.26
N GLY A 19 32.72 12.88 -9.87
CA GLY A 19 32.62 11.51 -9.36
C GLY A 19 31.92 11.39 -8.00
N ARG A 20 31.93 12.44 -7.18
CA ARG A 20 31.16 12.49 -5.92
C ARG A 20 29.68 12.81 -6.18
N SER A 21 29.39 13.70 -7.13
CA SER A 21 28.03 14.06 -7.54
C SER A 21 27.30 12.90 -8.24
N GLU A 22 27.99 12.13 -9.09
CA GLU A 22 27.41 10.94 -9.72
C GLU A 22 27.09 9.84 -8.71
N ARG A 23 27.97 9.61 -7.71
CA ARG A 23 27.69 8.64 -6.64
C ARG A 23 26.49 9.03 -5.79
N SER A 24 26.41 10.30 -5.35
CA SER A 24 25.24 10.78 -4.62
C SER A 24 23.95 10.75 -5.45
N ALA A 25 24.02 11.09 -6.74
CA ALA A 25 22.85 11.06 -7.62
C ALA A 25 22.37 9.62 -7.92
N LEU A 26 23.29 8.66 -7.99
CA LEU A 26 22.96 7.24 -8.13
C LEU A 26 22.36 6.68 -6.84
N ASP A 27 22.91 7.04 -5.68
CA ASP A 27 22.38 6.64 -4.38
C ASP A 27 20.97 7.22 -4.15
N ASP A 28 20.75 8.50 -4.48
CA ASP A 28 19.44 9.15 -4.40
C ASP A 28 18.43 8.54 -5.38
N ARG A 29 18.84 8.24 -6.63
CA ARG A 29 18.00 7.55 -7.61
C ARG A 29 17.66 6.13 -7.16
N ASN A 30 18.63 5.41 -6.59
CA ASN A 30 18.41 4.07 -6.08
C ASN A 30 17.43 4.07 -4.90
N ASN A 31 17.59 5.02 -3.97
CA ASN A 31 16.67 5.18 -2.85
C ASN A 31 15.26 5.60 -3.30
N GLN A 32 15.17 6.47 -4.31
CA GLN A 32 13.89 6.85 -4.92
C GLN A 32 13.23 5.68 -5.66
N GLN A 33 13.99 4.86 -6.39
CA GLN A 33 13.48 3.64 -7.04
C GLN A 33 13.03 2.60 -6.02
N HIS A 34 13.77 2.39 -4.94
CA HIS A 34 13.36 1.48 -3.87
C HIS A 34 12.06 1.95 -3.21
N ARG A 35 11.94 3.25 -2.94
CA ARG A 35 10.72 3.83 -2.35
C ARG A 35 9.53 3.81 -3.32
N ALA A 36 9.76 4.08 -4.61
CA ALA A 36 8.74 3.99 -5.65
C ALA A 36 8.27 2.53 -5.87
N GLY A 37 9.19 1.57 -5.83
CA GLY A 37 8.90 0.15 -5.92
C GLY A 37 8.07 -0.36 -4.74
N ALA A 38 8.43 0.04 -3.51
CA ALA A 38 7.66 -0.31 -2.32
C ALA A 38 6.22 0.23 -2.38
N ASN A 39 6.04 1.45 -2.88
CA ASN A 39 4.72 2.05 -3.05
C ASN A 39 3.89 1.35 -4.15
N ALA A 40 4.53 0.93 -5.25
CA ALA A 40 3.84 0.19 -6.32
C ALA A 40 3.35 -1.18 -5.81
N THR A 41 4.21 -1.89 -5.06
CA THR A 41 3.86 -3.17 -4.42
C THR A 41 2.71 -3.00 -3.43
N TRP A 42 2.72 -1.95 -2.61
CA TRP A 42 1.63 -1.61 -1.69
C TRP A 42 0.29 -1.43 -2.43
N ASN A 43 0.27 -0.60 -3.48
CA ASN A 43 -0.96 -0.32 -4.23
C ASN A 43 -1.51 -1.58 -4.89
N SER A 44 -0.62 -2.43 -5.42
CA SER A 44 -1.01 -3.71 -6.01
C SER A 44 -1.66 -4.64 -4.98
N ILE A 45 -1.06 -4.78 -3.80
CA ILE A 45 -1.59 -5.61 -2.71
C ILE A 45 -2.93 -5.07 -2.23
N HIS A 46 -3.02 -3.75 -2.01
CA HIS A 46 -4.23 -3.09 -1.53
C HIS A 46 -5.42 -3.33 -2.48
N ASN A 47 -5.21 -3.12 -3.78
CA ASN A 47 -6.25 -3.33 -4.79
C ASN A 47 -6.70 -4.79 -4.88
N ALA A 48 -5.74 -5.73 -4.85
CA ALA A 48 -6.03 -7.16 -4.91
C ALA A 48 -6.81 -7.64 -3.68
N VAL A 49 -6.44 -7.17 -2.49
CA VAL A 49 -7.20 -7.49 -1.26
C VAL A 49 -8.64 -6.96 -1.37
N ILE A 50 -8.85 -5.73 -1.85
CA ILE A 50 -10.21 -5.20 -2.07
C ILE A 50 -11.00 -6.07 -3.07
N ALA A 51 -10.36 -6.51 -4.17
CA ALA A 51 -11.01 -7.35 -5.17
C ALA A 51 -11.51 -8.67 -4.57
N VAL A 52 -10.70 -9.33 -3.72
CA VAL A 52 -11.10 -10.54 -2.98
C VAL A 52 -12.31 -10.27 -2.09
N PHE A 53 -12.30 -9.17 -1.32
CA PHE A 53 -13.44 -8.81 -0.47
C PHE A 53 -14.71 -8.50 -1.28
N GLN A 54 -14.56 -7.99 -2.51
CA GLN A 54 -15.66 -7.76 -3.43
C GLN A 54 -16.14 -9.02 -4.16
N ARG A 55 -15.61 -10.21 -3.82
CA ARG A 55 -15.88 -11.49 -4.50
C ARG A 55 -15.58 -11.45 -6.01
N LYS A 56 -14.62 -10.62 -6.43
CA LYS A 56 -14.10 -10.70 -7.79
C LYS A 56 -13.16 -11.90 -7.85
N ASP A 57 -13.30 -12.72 -8.88
CA ASP A 57 -12.32 -13.78 -9.13
C ASP A 57 -10.95 -13.14 -9.37
N LEU A 58 -9.95 -13.68 -8.68
CA LEU A 58 -8.57 -13.36 -8.95
C LEU A 58 -8.14 -14.12 -10.19
N GLY A 59 -7.40 -13.46 -11.07
CA GLY A 59 -6.82 -14.08 -12.26
C GLY A 59 -5.86 -15.22 -11.92
N GLU A 60 -5.47 -15.99 -12.93
CA GLU A 60 -4.52 -17.08 -12.75
C GLU A 60 -3.21 -16.57 -12.13
N ASN A 61 -2.71 -17.25 -11.10
CA ASN A 61 -1.53 -16.87 -10.31
C ASN A 61 -1.61 -15.54 -9.54
N GLU A 62 -2.67 -14.74 -9.64
CA GLU A 62 -2.77 -13.47 -8.89
C GLU A 62 -2.82 -13.70 -7.38
N LEU A 63 -3.43 -14.80 -6.93
CA LEU A 63 -3.43 -15.17 -5.52
C LEU A 63 -2.02 -15.49 -5.00
N TYR A 64 -1.20 -16.13 -5.83
CA TYR A 64 0.20 -16.42 -5.49
C TYR A 64 1.02 -15.13 -5.40
N VAL A 65 0.89 -14.27 -6.42
CA VAL A 65 1.57 -12.96 -6.47
C VAL A 65 1.15 -12.09 -5.29
N LEU A 66 -0.14 -12.09 -4.93
CA LEU A 66 -0.66 -11.39 -3.76
C LEU A 66 -0.02 -11.91 -2.46
N ASN A 67 0.02 -13.22 -2.26
CA ASN A 67 0.59 -13.82 -1.06
C ASN A 67 2.09 -13.49 -0.91
N GLU A 68 2.83 -13.52 -2.01
CA GLU A 68 4.26 -13.18 -1.97
C GLU A 68 4.47 -11.67 -1.74
N GLY A 69 3.67 -10.82 -2.38
CA GLY A 69 3.67 -9.39 -2.13
C GLY A 69 3.39 -9.07 -0.67
N VAL A 70 2.39 -9.71 -0.06
CA VAL A 70 2.07 -9.57 1.37
C VAL A 70 3.26 -10.02 2.23
N ARG A 71 3.86 -11.18 1.94
CA ARG A 71 5.04 -11.67 2.67
C ARG A 71 6.21 -10.70 2.61
N GLN A 72 6.46 -10.09 1.45
CA GLN A 72 7.51 -9.09 1.29
C GLN A 72 7.17 -7.79 2.03
N LEU A 73 5.94 -7.31 1.93
CA LEU A 73 5.47 -6.10 2.61
C LEU A 73 5.59 -6.22 4.14
N LEU A 74 5.22 -7.38 4.70
CA LEU A 74 5.33 -7.66 6.13
C LEU A 74 6.76 -7.63 6.66
N LYS A 75 7.78 -7.84 5.81
CA LYS A 75 9.19 -7.74 6.19
C LYS A 75 9.72 -6.31 6.20
N THR A 76 8.95 -5.35 5.68
CA THR A 76 9.32 -3.93 5.65
C THR A 76 8.74 -3.20 6.85
N GLU A 77 9.20 -1.97 7.10
CA GLU A 77 8.64 -1.08 8.13
C GLU A 77 7.15 -0.73 7.88
N LEU A 78 6.65 -0.94 6.65
CA LEU A 78 5.25 -0.76 6.30
C LEU A 78 4.36 -1.95 6.70
N GLY A 79 4.95 -3.06 7.14
CA GLY A 79 4.22 -4.27 7.53
C GLY A 79 3.27 -4.04 8.72
N SER A 80 3.71 -3.30 9.73
CA SER A 80 2.88 -2.95 10.89
C SER A 80 1.68 -2.09 10.48
N PHE A 81 1.92 -1.02 9.70
CA PHE A 81 0.86 -0.18 9.13
C PHE A 81 -0.13 -0.97 8.26
N PHE A 82 0.37 -1.93 7.47
CA PHE A 82 -0.48 -2.82 6.66
C PHE A 82 -1.41 -3.65 7.54
N THR A 83 -0.86 -4.32 8.56
CA THR A 83 -1.65 -5.18 9.46
C THR A 83 -2.69 -4.38 10.23
N GLU A 84 -2.34 -3.18 10.69
CA GLU A 84 -3.27 -2.29 11.38
C GLU A 84 -4.40 -1.82 10.45
N TYR A 85 -4.07 -1.43 9.22
CA TYR A 85 -5.08 -1.07 8.23
C TYR A 85 -6.04 -2.22 7.93
N LEU A 86 -5.52 -3.43 7.73
CA LEU A 86 -6.35 -4.61 7.45
C LEU A 86 -7.30 -4.91 8.62
N GLN A 87 -6.80 -4.85 9.86
CA GLN A 87 -7.60 -5.11 11.06
C GLN A 87 -8.62 -4.00 11.32
N ASN A 88 -8.18 -2.75 11.37
CA ASN A 88 -9.00 -1.65 11.87
C ASN A 88 -9.92 -1.07 10.81
N GLN A 89 -9.53 -1.11 9.54
CA GLN A 89 -10.36 -0.58 8.45
C GLN A 89 -11.07 -1.70 7.71
N LEU A 90 -10.34 -2.68 7.21
CA LEU A 90 -10.90 -3.59 6.21
C LEU A 90 -11.77 -4.68 6.84
N LEU A 91 -11.28 -5.36 7.89
CA LEU A 91 -12.03 -6.40 8.59
C LEU A 91 -13.24 -5.80 9.33
N THR A 92 -13.05 -4.69 10.05
CA THR A 92 -14.16 -4.00 10.72
C THR A 92 -15.26 -3.59 9.74
N LYS A 93 -14.92 -2.93 8.63
CA LYS A 93 -15.91 -2.54 7.61
C LYS A 93 -16.54 -3.76 6.94
N GLY A 94 -15.75 -4.79 6.64
CA GLY A 94 -16.24 -6.04 6.06
C GLY A 94 -17.26 -6.75 6.96
N MET A 95 -16.99 -6.83 8.26
CA MET A 95 -17.93 -7.42 9.24
C MET A 95 -19.20 -6.60 9.40
N VAL A 96 -19.10 -5.27 9.40
CA VAL A 96 -20.28 -4.37 9.41
C VAL A 96 -21.15 -4.64 8.19
N ILE A 97 -20.58 -4.66 6.99
CA ILE A 97 -21.32 -4.94 5.75
C ILE A 97 -21.95 -6.32 5.79
N LEU A 98 -21.23 -7.33 6.30
CA LEU A 98 -21.77 -8.70 6.38
C LEU A 98 -22.95 -8.77 7.35
N ARG A 99 -22.84 -8.17 8.54
CA ARG A 99 -23.93 -8.09 9.52
C ARG A 99 -25.14 -7.39 8.92
N ASP A 100 -24.94 -6.25 8.28
CA ASP A 100 -26.03 -5.48 7.68
C ASP A 100 -26.71 -6.28 6.55
N LYS A 101 -25.93 -7.06 5.80
CA LYS A 101 -26.45 -7.98 4.77
C LYS A 101 -27.23 -9.15 5.37
N ILE A 102 -26.78 -9.73 6.47
CA ILE A 102 -27.50 -10.78 7.21
C ILE A 102 -28.84 -10.23 7.72
N HIS A 103 -28.81 -9.08 8.40
CA HIS A 103 -30.02 -8.42 8.90
C HIS A 103 -31.02 -8.13 7.77
N PHE A 104 -30.54 -7.59 6.66
CA PHE A 104 -31.36 -7.35 5.47
C PHE A 104 -32.06 -8.63 4.97
N TYR A 105 -31.34 -9.75 4.90
CA TYR A 105 -31.94 -11.02 4.47
C TYR A 105 -32.88 -11.61 5.51
N GLU A 106 -32.60 -11.47 6.81
CA GLU A 106 -33.51 -11.90 7.88
C GLU A 106 -34.84 -11.13 7.88
N GLU A 107 -34.77 -9.81 7.64
CA GLU A 107 -35.95 -8.95 7.45
C GLU A 107 -36.72 -9.33 6.19
N ALA A 108 -36.03 -9.49 5.05
CA ALA A 108 -36.64 -9.88 3.78
C ALA A 108 -37.28 -11.29 3.82
N ALA A 109 -36.70 -12.20 4.60
CA ALA A 109 -37.21 -13.55 4.78
C ALA A 109 -38.27 -13.68 5.91
N GLY A 110 -38.62 -12.58 6.59
CA GLY A 110 -39.65 -12.56 7.61
C GLY A 110 -39.27 -13.27 8.93
N PHE A 111 -37.96 -13.45 9.19
CA PHE A 111 -37.47 -14.14 10.39
C PHE A 111 -37.31 -13.22 11.61
N SER A 112 -37.63 -11.93 11.48
CA SER A 112 -37.57 -10.96 12.59
C SER A 112 -38.54 -11.38 13.70
N GLY A 113 -38.02 -12.07 14.73
CA GLY A 113 -38.74 -12.39 15.97
C GLY A 113 -38.64 -13.82 16.49
N ARG A 114 -38.05 -14.79 15.78
CA ARG A 114 -37.87 -16.15 16.34
C ARG A 114 -36.58 -16.23 17.13
N ASN A 115 -36.72 -15.94 18.42
CA ASN A 115 -35.78 -16.21 19.50
C ASN A 115 -35.18 -17.62 19.34
N VAL A 116 -34.00 -17.73 18.69
CA VAL A 116 -33.28 -18.99 18.46
C VAL A 116 -32.79 -19.63 19.78
N GLY A 117 -32.96 -18.95 20.91
CA GLY A 117 -32.69 -19.45 22.26
C GLY A 117 -33.72 -20.47 22.81
N LEU A 118 -34.80 -20.78 22.09
CA LEU A 118 -35.84 -21.73 22.54
C LEU A 118 -35.75 -23.14 21.92
N LEU A 119 -34.73 -23.43 21.12
CA LEU A 119 -34.52 -24.75 20.48
C LEU A 119 -33.46 -25.63 21.16
N LEU A 120 -32.99 -25.26 22.36
CA LEU A 120 -32.05 -26.05 23.17
C LEU A 120 -32.62 -26.31 24.58
N LEU A 121 -33.80 -26.92 24.65
CA LEU A 121 -34.29 -27.71 25.79
C LEU A 121 -34.43 -29.16 25.32
#